data_AF-A0A916BXI9-F1
#
_entry.id   AF-A0A916BXI9-F1
#
_cell.length_a   1.000
_cell.length_b   1.000
_cell.length_c   1.000
_cell.angle_alpha   90.00
_cell.angle_beta   90.00
_cell.angle_gamma   90.00
#
_symmetry.space_group_name_H-M   'P 1'
#
loop_
_entity.id
_entity.type
_entity.pdbx_description
1 polymer ?
#
loop_
_entity_poly.entity_id
_entity_poly.type
_entity_poly.pdbx_seq_one_letter_code
_entity_poly.pdbx_strand_id
1 'polypeptide(L)'
;MTDLALERTLILSDYCATPQRLTEIVSDLDDTELKRSLRPDAWSIRQIVHHIVDGDDLWSLAIKAALGNPRLIYFGRTGSTSCSCWRLCRKRGIGPSRSAGPVMKINLPQWPR
;
A
#
# COMPACT_ATOMS: atom_id res chain seq x y z
N MET A 1 12.17 29.20 -6.24
CA MET A 1 11.00 28.78 -5.44
C MET A 1 9.88 28.11 -6.26
N THR A 2 9.96 28.07 -7.59
CA THR A 2 8.93 27.49 -8.47
C THR A 2 9.06 25.98 -8.70
N ASP A 3 10.27 25.45 -8.60
CA ASP A 3 10.60 24.04 -8.92
C ASP A 3 9.97 23.03 -7.93
N LEU A 4 10.13 23.25 -6.62
CA LEU A 4 9.55 22.39 -5.57
C LEU A 4 8.01 22.43 -5.53
N ALA A 5 7.40 23.54 -5.94
CA ALA A 5 5.95 23.62 -6.03
C ALA A 5 5.43 22.80 -7.22
N LEU A 6 6.11 22.90 -8.36
CA LEU A 6 5.81 22.11 -9.55
C LEU A 6 6.00 20.61 -9.29
N GLU A 7 7.10 20.21 -8.67
CA GLU A 7 7.38 18.82 -8.31
C GLU A 7 6.27 18.22 -7.42
N ARG A 8 5.83 18.95 -6.39
CA ARG A 8 4.72 18.51 -5.52
C ARG A 8 3.41 18.34 -6.29
N THR A 9 3.09 19.27 -7.18
CA THR A 9 1.88 19.16 -8.00
C THR A 9 1.94 17.95 -8.94
N LEU A 10 3.10 17.67 -9.54
CA LEU A 10 3.29 16.49 -10.39
C LEU A 10 3.13 15.19 -9.58
N ILE A 11 3.76 15.09 -8.41
CA ILE A 11 3.63 13.92 -7.53
C ILE A 11 2.17 13.68 -7.14
N LEU A 12 1.44 14.73 -6.74
CA LEU A 12 0.03 14.62 -6.38
C LEU A 12 -0.83 14.22 -7.59
N SER A 13 -0.56 14.79 -8.77
CA SER A 13 -1.25 14.45 -10.00
C SER A 13 -1.07 12.97 -10.36
N ASP A 14 0.17 12.46 -10.29
CA ASP A 14 0.46 11.06 -10.59
C ASP A 14 -0.15 10.11 -9.55
N TYR A 15 -0.08 10.46 -8.27
CA TYR A 15 -0.71 9.69 -7.20
C TYR A 15 -2.23 9.59 -7.41
N CYS A 16 -2.92 10.71 -7.69
CA CYS A 16 -4.35 10.73 -7.96
C CYS A 16 -4.77 9.96 -9.22
N ALA A 17 -3.90 9.92 -10.25
CA ALA A 17 -4.18 9.18 -11.49
C ALA A 17 -3.94 7.67 -11.37
N THR A 18 -3.14 7.22 -10.39
CA THR A 18 -2.68 5.83 -10.27
C THR A 18 -3.81 4.81 -10.10
N PRO A 19 -4.86 5.02 -9.28
CA PRO A 19 -5.96 4.06 -9.13
C PRO A 19 -6.68 3.75 -10.45
N GLN A 20 -6.89 4.79 -11.27
CA GLN A 20 -7.52 4.61 -12.58
C GLN A 20 -6.59 3.86 -13.55
N ARG A 21 -5.32 4.27 -13.65
CA ARG A 21 -4.31 3.57 -14.47
C ARG A 21 -4.21 2.09 -14.08
N LEU A 22 -4.21 1.78 -12.78
CA LEU A 22 -4.16 0.41 -12.29
C LEU A 22 -5.39 -0.39 -12.70
N THR A 23 -6.58 0.23 -12.62
CA THR A 23 -7.85 -0.38 -13.04
C THR A 23 -7.85 -0.70 -14.52
N GLU A 24 -7.38 0.23 -15.36
CA GLU A 24 -7.25 0.05 -16.82
C GLU A 24 -6.25 -1.07 -17.17
N ILE A 25 -5.12 -1.17 -16.46
CA ILE A 25 -4.12 -2.21 -16.70
C ILE A 25 -4.65 -3.62 -16.39
N VAL A 26 -5.54 -3.75 -15.40
CA VAL A 26 -6.02 -5.06 -14.94
C VAL A 26 -7.44 -5.40 -15.42
N SER A 27 -8.09 -4.52 -16.18
CA SER A 27 -9.49 -4.68 -16.59
C SER A 27 -9.74 -5.90 -17.45
N ASP A 28 -8.73 -6.26 -18.26
CA ASP A 28 -8.84 -7.30 -19.28
C ASP A 28 -8.35 -8.65 -18.77
N LEU A 29 -7.89 -8.73 -17.51
CA LEU A 29 -7.35 -9.95 -16.93
C LEU A 29 -8.46 -10.82 -16.33
N ASP A 30 -8.51 -12.09 -16.74
CA ASP A 30 -9.37 -13.07 -16.11
C ASP A 30 -8.83 -13.59 -14.76
N ASP A 31 -9.61 -14.43 -14.07
CA ASP A 31 -9.19 -14.97 -12.76
C ASP A 31 -7.95 -15.89 -12.84
N THR A 32 -7.74 -16.56 -13.98
CA THR A 32 -6.57 -17.40 -14.22
C THR A 32 -5.33 -16.53 -14.40
N GLU A 33 -5.44 -15.46 -15.18
CA GLU A 33 -4.38 -14.50 -15.42
C GLU A 33 -3.99 -13.75 -14.14
N LEU A 34 -4.97 -13.34 -13.33
CA LEU A 34 -4.75 -12.71 -12.04
C LEU A 34 -3.98 -13.61 -11.05
N LYS A 35 -4.01 -14.94 -11.25
CA LYS A 35 -3.24 -15.91 -10.46
C LYS A 35 -1.81 -16.15 -10.97
N ARG A 36 -1.43 -15.60 -12.13
CA ARG A 36 -0.07 -15.75 -12.67
C ARG A 36 0.94 -15.04 -11.77
N SER A 37 2.07 -15.71 -11.55
CA SER A 37 3.25 -15.17 -10.87
C SER A 37 4.45 -15.27 -11.81
N LEU A 38 5.44 -14.38 -11.64
CA LEU A 38 6.68 -14.42 -12.44
C LEU A 38 7.54 -15.66 -12.14
N ARG A 39 7.42 -16.22 -10.93
CA ARG A 39 8.10 -17.44 -10.43
C ARG A 39 7.21 -18.16 -9.41
N PRO A 40 7.40 -19.46 -9.13
CA PRO A 40 6.54 -20.23 -8.22
C PRO A 40 6.40 -19.67 -6.79
N ASP A 41 7.40 -18.91 -6.33
CA ASP A 41 7.46 -18.31 -5.00
C ASP A 41 7.14 -16.81 -4.98
N ALA A 42 6.95 -16.20 -6.16
CA ALA A 42 6.65 -14.78 -6.31
C ALA A 42 5.16 -14.49 -6.12
N TRP A 43 4.85 -13.23 -5.81
CA TRP A 43 3.48 -12.76 -5.74
C TRP A 43 2.77 -12.87 -7.10
N SER A 44 1.50 -13.27 -7.07
CA SER A 44 0.65 -13.20 -8.24
C SER A 44 0.25 -11.77 -8.55
N ILE A 45 -0.24 -11.52 -9.77
CA ILE A 45 -0.78 -10.19 -10.15
C ILE A 45 -1.84 -9.74 -9.13
N ARG A 46 -2.76 -10.62 -8.73
CA ARG A 46 -3.79 -10.35 -7.71
C ARG A 46 -3.18 -9.92 -6.37
N GLN A 47 -2.10 -10.57 -5.95
CA GLN A 47 -1.41 -10.27 -4.70
C GLN A 47 -0.73 -8.90 -4.73
N ILE A 48 -0.11 -8.57 -5.86
CA ILE A 48 0.53 -7.27 -6.07
C ILE A 48 -0.52 -6.16 -6.01
N VAL A 49 -1.60 -6.27 -6.81
CA VAL A 49 -2.69 -5.28 -6.83
C VAL A 49 -3.31 -5.09 -5.44
N HIS A 50 -3.59 -6.18 -4.74
CA HIS A 50 -4.13 -6.13 -3.39
C HIS A 50 -3.19 -5.40 -2.41
N HIS A 51 -1.89 -5.70 -2.43
CA HIS A 51 -0.94 -5.05 -1.53
C HIS A 51 -0.68 -3.57 -1.86
N ILE A 52 -0.84 -3.16 -3.11
CA ILE A 52 -0.81 -1.73 -3.49
C ILE A 52 -1.98 -1.00 -2.84
N VAL A 53 -3.20 -1.53 -2.96
CA VAL A 53 -4.42 -0.92 -2.39
C VAL A 53 -4.39 -0.93 -0.86
N ASP A 54 -4.06 -2.06 -0.24
CA ASP A 54 -3.92 -2.17 1.22
C ASP A 54 -2.84 -1.24 1.77
N GLY A 55 -1.77 -1.01 1.00
CA GLY A 55 -0.73 -0.05 1.32
C GLY A 55 -1.30 1.37 1.43
N ASP A 56 -2.09 1.79 0.45
CA ASP A 56 -2.69 3.12 0.41
C ASP A 56 -3.57 3.40 1.64
N ASP A 57 -4.44 2.45 1.99
CA ASP A 57 -5.28 2.52 3.17
C ASP A 57 -4.46 2.63 4.47
N LEU A 58 -3.38 1.84 4.57
CA LEU A 58 -2.48 1.86 5.72
C LEU A 58 -1.83 3.22 5.94
N TRP A 59 -1.33 3.86 4.87
CA TRP A 59 -0.66 5.15 4.94
C TRP A 59 -1.63 6.30 5.18
N SER A 60 -2.84 6.23 4.61
CA SER A 60 -3.86 7.26 4.80
C SER A 60 -4.20 7.48 6.29
N LEU A 61 -4.19 6.41 7.08
CA LEU A 61 -4.42 6.46 8.52
C LEU A 61 -3.31 7.24 9.25
N ALA A 62 -2.04 6.97 8.95
CA ALA A 62 -0.92 7.66 9.56
C ALA A 62 -0.92 9.16 9.21
N ILE A 63 -1.21 9.50 7.95
CA ILE A 63 -1.31 10.89 7.48
C ILE A 63 -2.45 11.62 8.20
N LYS A 64 -3.65 11.02 8.25
CA LYS A 64 -4.80 11.60 8.99
C LYS A 64 -4.49 11.80 10.47
N ALA A 65 -3.80 10.83 11.09
CA ALA A 65 -3.43 10.91 12.49
C ALA A 65 -2.43 12.05 12.76
N ALA A 66 -1.44 12.24 11.87
CA ALA A 66 -0.50 13.35 11.95
C ALA A 66 -1.18 14.72 11.75
N LEU A 67 -2.13 14.82 10.82
CA LEU A 67 -2.91 16.05 10.58
C LEU A 67 -3.82 16.41 11.77
N GLY A 68 -4.44 15.41 12.39
CA GLY A 68 -5.33 15.62 13.54
C GLY A 68 -4.59 15.90 14.85
N ASN A 69 -3.34 15.44 14.98
CA ASN A 69 -2.50 15.70 16.15
C ASN A 69 -1.01 15.67 15.78
N PRO A 70 -0.34 16.82 15.64
CA PRO A 70 1.06 16.90 15.21
C PRO A 70 2.06 16.37 16.25
N ARG A 71 1.63 16.09 17.50
CA ARG A 71 2.46 15.47 18.54
C ARG A 71 2.24 13.96 18.66
N LEU A 72 1.37 13.40 17.82
CA LEU A 72 1.06 11.98 17.85
C LEU A 72 2.20 11.17 17.23
N ILE A 73 2.69 10.20 17.99
CA ILE A 73 3.58 9.17 17.46
C ILE A 73 2.70 8.00 17.04
N TYR A 74 2.54 7.83 15.72
CA TYR A 74 1.79 6.71 15.18
C TYR A 74 2.63 5.44 15.24
N PHE A 75 2.35 4.58 16.22
CA PHE A 75 2.87 3.21 16.24
C PHE A 75 1.92 2.32 15.44
N GLY A 76 2.20 2.20 14.14
CA GLY A 76 1.54 1.19 13.31
C GLY A 76 1.83 -0.20 13.87
N ARG A 77 0.85 -0.85 14.52
CA ARG A 77 0.90 -2.30 14.69
C ARG A 77 0.63 -2.89 13.33
N THR A 78 1.68 -3.32 12.63
CA THR A 78 1.59 -4.09 11.37
C THR A 78 0.89 -5.45 11.53
N GLY A 79 0.28 -5.74 12.70
CA GLY A 79 -0.22 -7.05 13.09
C GLY A 79 -1.65 -7.14 13.62
N SER A 80 -2.54 -6.14 13.50
CA SER A 80 -3.92 -6.32 14.03
C SER A 80 -5.10 -5.95 13.14
N THR A 81 -4.94 -5.19 12.05
CA THR A 81 -5.96 -5.09 10.99
C THR A 81 -5.54 -5.84 9.73
N SER A 82 -4.23 -5.94 9.49
CA SER A 82 -3.68 -6.84 8.47
C SER A 82 -3.90 -8.31 8.83
N CYS A 83 -3.87 -8.75 10.11
CA CYS A 83 -3.99 -10.18 10.45
C CYS A 83 -5.37 -10.80 10.13
N SER A 84 -6.44 -10.00 10.20
CA SER A 84 -7.77 -10.36 9.68
C SER A 84 -7.73 -10.44 8.16
N CYS A 85 -7.08 -9.47 7.52
CA CYS A 85 -6.80 -9.45 6.09
C CYS A 85 -5.97 -10.67 5.68
N TRP A 86 -4.98 -11.13 6.46
CA TRP A 86 -4.15 -12.30 6.19
C TRP A 86 -4.96 -13.60 6.20
N ARG A 87 -5.90 -13.75 7.13
CA ARG A 87 -6.78 -14.92 7.18
C ARG A 87 -7.78 -14.92 6.02
N LEU A 88 -8.25 -13.73 5.60
CA LEU A 88 -9.12 -13.55 4.42
C LEU A 88 -8.35 -13.69 3.09
N CYS A 89 -7.13 -13.18 3.03
CA CYS A 89 -6.18 -13.26 1.92
C CYS A 89 -5.77 -14.70 1.69
N ARG A 90 -5.44 -15.45 2.75
CA ARG A 90 -5.16 -16.88 2.63
C ARG A 90 -6.38 -17.65 2.10
N LYS A 91 -7.61 -17.31 2.52
CA LYS A 91 -8.85 -17.89 1.95
C LYS A 91 -9.07 -17.52 0.47
N ARG A 92 -8.57 -16.37 0.01
CA ARG A 92 -8.69 -15.88 -1.37
C ARG A 92 -7.46 -16.16 -2.25
N GLY A 93 -6.43 -16.85 -1.73
CA GLY A 93 -5.18 -17.10 -2.44
C GLY A 93 -4.27 -15.87 -2.60
N ILE A 94 -4.45 -14.85 -1.77
CA ILE A 94 -3.78 -13.53 -1.87
C ILE A 94 -2.64 -13.37 -0.82
N GLY A 95 -2.32 -14.41 -0.05
CA GLY A 95 -1.21 -14.36 0.92
C GLY A 95 0.13 -14.85 0.33
N PRO A 96 1.29 -14.33 0.77
CA PRO A 96 2.59 -14.87 0.39
C PRO A 96 2.74 -16.34 0.82
N SER A 97 3.59 -17.05 0.10
CA SER A 97 3.85 -18.49 0.29
C SER A 97 4.50 -18.82 1.64
N ARG A 98 5.14 -17.87 2.34
CA ARG A 98 5.72 -18.06 3.70
C ARG A 98 5.60 -16.82 4.60
N SER A 99 5.67 -17.08 5.90
CA SER A 99 5.33 -16.25 7.06
C SER A 99 6.27 -15.06 7.34
N ALA A 100 5.67 -13.97 7.81
CA ALA A 100 6.23 -12.89 8.64
C ALA A 100 7.50 -12.18 8.10
N GLY A 101 7.28 -11.11 7.33
CA GLY A 101 8.31 -10.09 7.05
C GLY A 101 8.57 -9.18 8.26
N PRO A 102 9.71 -8.45 8.26
CA PRO A 102 10.16 -7.65 9.39
C PRO A 102 9.24 -6.46 9.70
N VAL A 103 9.19 -6.06 10.96
CA VAL A 103 8.52 -4.84 11.43
C VAL A 103 9.29 -3.62 10.92
N MET A 104 8.70 -2.87 9.99
CA MET A 104 9.25 -1.59 9.53
C MET A 104 8.98 -0.53 10.59
N LYS A 105 10.03 0.00 11.23
CA LYS A 105 9.96 1.20 12.07
C LYS A 105 10.16 2.41 11.17
N ILE A 106 9.15 3.26 11.04
CA ILE A 106 9.28 4.54 10.35
C ILE A 106 9.42 5.61 11.42
N ASN A 107 10.63 6.14 11.55
CA ASN A 107 10.86 7.35 12.35
C ASN A 107 10.46 8.55 11.49
N LEU A 108 9.32 9.17 11.79
CA LEU A 108 8.96 10.43 11.16
C LEU A 108 9.89 11.53 11.70
N PRO A 109 10.54 12.34 10.85
CA PRO A 109 11.33 13.47 11.30
C PRO A 109 10.43 14.49 12.02
N GLN A 110 10.96 15.16 13.04
CA GLN A 110 10.24 16.27 13.66
C GLN A 110 10.18 17.42 12.67
N TRP A 111 8.97 17.74 12.18
CA TRP A 111 8.75 18.84 11.26
C TRP A 111 8.96 20.17 12.01
N PRO A 112 9.86 21.05 11.55
CA PRO A 112 9.96 22.39 12.11
C PRO A 112 8.67 23.19 11.81
N ARG A 113 8.29 24.01 12.79
CA ARG A 113 7.07 24.85 12.78
C ARG A 113 7.13 25.95 11.74
#